data_AF-A0A0N9YD18-F1
#
_entry.id   AF-A0A0N9YD18-F1
#
_cell.length_a   1.000
_cell.length_b   1.000
_cell.length_c   1.000
_cell.angle_alpha   90.00
_cell.angle_beta   90.00
_cell.angle_gamma   90.00
#
_symmetry.space_group_name_H-M   'P 1'
#
loop_
_entity.id
_entity.type
_entity.pdbx_description
1 polymer ?
#
loop_
_entity_poly.entity_id
_entity_poly.type
_entity_poly.pdbx_seq_one_letter_code
_entity_poly.pdbx_strand_id
1 'polypeptide(L)'
;MQNNQIRHDLEPLTKRFPEIGKPVSATWMSGTLGVQSDGRATVPGPSDYWIEAIIELEPATADALRAKYVPTPTGEAPKLNETLQKDVPAGPFLTSVAMDKALSNNDWRSTTYLDSRSNTLVMRSVDD
;
A
#
# COMPACT_ATOMS: atom_id res chain seq x y z
N MET A 1 14.66 -15.51 5.74
CA MET A 1 15.41 -14.52 4.94
C MET A 1 14.52 -13.29 4.82
N GLN A 2 14.96 -12.13 5.29
CA GLN A 2 14.19 -10.88 5.15
C GLN A 2 14.25 -10.45 3.69
N ASN A 3 13.18 -10.69 2.93
CA ASN A 3 13.13 -10.32 1.52
C ASN A 3 12.78 -8.84 1.34
N ASN A 4 13.70 -7.93 1.69
CA ASN A 4 13.59 -6.49 1.38
C ASN A 4 13.87 -6.17 -0.10
N GLN A 5 13.39 -7.02 -1.02
CA GLN A 5 13.65 -6.86 -2.44
C GLN A 5 12.53 -6.05 -3.10
N ILE A 6 12.90 -5.00 -3.83
CA ILE A 6 11.99 -4.26 -4.71
C ILE A 6 11.51 -5.20 -5.82
N ARG A 7 10.19 -5.21 -6.01
CA ARG A 7 9.48 -5.96 -7.05
C ARG A 7 8.69 -4.99 -7.90
N HIS A 8 8.54 -5.34 -9.17
CA HIS A 8 7.71 -4.59 -10.12
C HIS A 8 6.58 -5.44 -10.72
N ASP A 9 6.41 -6.67 -10.22
CA ASP A 9 5.42 -7.61 -10.72
C ASP A 9 4.00 -7.12 -10.36
N LEU A 10 3.12 -6.99 -11.35
CA LEU A 10 1.74 -6.56 -11.13
C LEU A 10 0.83 -7.70 -10.66
N GLU A 11 1.05 -8.91 -11.19
CA GLU A 11 0.18 -10.06 -10.98
C GLU A 11 -0.03 -10.41 -9.49
N PRO A 12 0.99 -10.37 -8.61
CA PRO A 12 0.80 -10.64 -7.19
C PRO A 12 -0.06 -9.60 -6.47
N LEU A 13 -0.03 -8.34 -6.91
CA LEU A 13 -0.83 -7.26 -6.34
C LEU A 13 -2.27 -7.34 -6.84
N THR A 14 -2.47 -7.47 -8.16
CA THR A 14 -3.82 -7.53 -8.75
C THR A 14 -4.61 -8.75 -8.30
N LYS A 15 -3.92 -9.87 -7.99
CA LYS A 15 -4.57 -11.05 -7.41
C LYS A 15 -5.04 -10.85 -5.97
N ARG A 16 -4.30 -10.07 -5.17
CA ARG A 16 -4.61 -9.82 -3.75
C ARG A 16 -5.59 -8.67 -3.56
N PHE A 17 -5.47 -7.64 -4.40
CA PHE A 17 -6.19 -6.38 -4.30
C PHE A 17 -6.91 -6.09 -5.61
N PRO A 18 -8.02 -6.80 -5.92
CA PRO A 18 -8.70 -6.65 -7.20
C PRO A 18 -9.23 -5.23 -7.47
N GLU A 19 -9.47 -4.42 -6.43
CA GLU A 19 -9.91 -3.02 -6.56
C GLU A 19 -8.86 -2.11 -7.24
N ILE A 20 -7.58 -2.50 -7.31
CA ILE A 20 -6.57 -1.74 -8.08
C ILE A 20 -6.69 -1.94 -9.60
N GLY A 21 -7.55 -2.87 -10.04
CA GLY A 21 -7.81 -3.15 -11.44
C GLY A 21 -6.57 -3.66 -12.18
N LYS A 22 -6.23 -3.00 -13.29
CA LYS A 22 -5.05 -3.27 -14.12
C LYS A 22 -4.12 -2.04 -14.06
N PRO A 23 -3.19 -1.98 -13.09
CA PRO A 23 -2.28 -0.85 -13.00
C PRO A 23 -1.33 -0.81 -14.20
N VAL A 24 -0.86 0.39 -14.53
CA VAL A 24 0.16 0.64 -15.57
C VAL A 24 1.51 0.10 -15.11
N SER A 25 1.87 0.39 -13.87
CA SER A 25 3.12 -0.04 -13.25
C SER A 25 2.94 -0.17 -11.73
N ALA A 26 3.83 -0.91 -11.08
CA ALA A 26 3.91 -0.95 -9.63
C ALA A 26 5.35 -1.16 -9.19
N THR A 27 5.67 -0.61 -8.03
CA THR A 27 6.93 -0.83 -7.33
C THR A 27 6.57 -1.16 -5.89
N TRP A 28 6.86 -2.38 -5.45
CA TRP A 28 6.41 -2.87 -4.16
C TRP A 28 7.45 -3.75 -3.48
N MET A 29 7.33 -3.87 -2.18
CA MET A 29 8.13 -4.72 -1.33
C MET A 29 7.23 -5.46 -0.37
N SER A 30 7.69 -6.61 0.08
CA SER A 30 7.01 -7.38 1.11
C SER A 30 8.02 -8.01 2.02
N GLY A 31 7.78 -8.02 3.31
CA GLY A 31 8.66 -8.66 4.27
C GLY A 31 7.88 -9.42 5.31
N THR A 32 8.63 -10.12 6.15
CA THR A 32 8.11 -10.63 7.40
C THR A 32 8.54 -9.69 8.53
N LEU A 33 7.65 -9.34 9.44
CA LEU A 33 8.00 -8.64 10.69
C LEU A 33 8.68 -9.64 11.65
N GLY A 34 9.85 -10.14 11.23
CA GLY A 34 10.65 -11.04 12.03
C GLY A 34 11.28 -10.28 13.19
N VAL A 35 10.89 -10.65 14.41
CA VAL A 35 11.58 -10.53 15.70
C VAL A 35 12.82 -9.62 15.68
N GLN A 36 12.74 -8.50 16.42
CA GLN A 36 13.91 -7.66 16.69
C GLN A 36 15.07 -8.54 17.19
N SER A 37 16.27 -8.31 16.66
CA SER A 37 17.47 -9.11 16.96
C SER A 37 18.00 -8.94 18.39
N ASP A 38 17.23 -8.36 19.32
CA ASP A 38 17.66 -8.00 20.67
C ASP A 38 17.20 -9.00 21.76
N GLY A 39 16.55 -10.11 21.39
CA GLY A 39 16.23 -11.19 22.33
C GLY A 39 15.25 -10.80 23.44
N ARG A 40 14.61 -9.62 23.34
CA ARG A 40 13.49 -9.24 24.20
C ARG A 40 12.21 -9.56 23.43
N ALA A 41 11.46 -10.53 23.95
CA ALA A 41 10.12 -10.84 23.47
C ALA A 41 9.18 -9.65 23.76
N THR A 42 9.25 -8.64 22.92
CA THR A 42 8.11 -7.75 22.70
C THR A 42 7.16 -8.57 21.84
N VAL A 43 6.02 -8.93 22.39
CA VAL A 43 4.98 -9.71 21.71
C VAL A 43 4.81 -9.12 20.30
N PRO A 44 5.21 -9.83 19.22
CA PRO A 44 4.87 -9.37 17.88
C PRO A 44 3.34 -9.44 17.80
N GLY A 45 2.68 -8.32 17.56
CA GLY A 45 1.30 -8.37 17.10
C GLY A 45 1.20 -9.22 15.82
N PRO A 46 0.03 -9.80 15.50
CA PRO A 46 -0.13 -10.93 14.57
C PRO A 46 0.28 -10.69 13.10
N SER A 47 0.70 -9.49 12.72
CA SER A 47 1.12 -9.21 11.36
C SER A 47 2.54 -9.73 11.09
N ASP A 48 2.69 -11.04 10.88
CA ASP A 48 3.94 -11.68 10.50
C ASP A 48 4.40 -11.26 9.09
N TYR A 49 3.48 -10.74 8.25
CA TYR A 49 3.76 -10.28 6.90
C TYR A 49 3.26 -8.85 6.65
N TRP A 50 4.01 -8.11 5.82
CA TRP A 50 3.63 -6.78 5.34
C TRP A 50 3.94 -6.64 3.85
N ILE A 51 3.17 -5.78 3.18
CA ILE A 51 3.34 -5.37 1.79
C ILE A 51 3.26 -3.84 1.75
N GLU A 52 4.22 -3.21 1.08
CA GLU A 52 4.20 -1.79 0.78
C GLU A 52 4.34 -1.62 -0.73
N ALA A 53 3.49 -0.81 -1.33
CA ALA A 53 3.40 -0.68 -2.78
C ALA A 53 3.16 0.77 -3.20
N ILE A 54 3.81 1.16 -4.28
CA ILE A 54 3.56 2.37 -5.05
C ILE A 54 3.05 1.89 -6.41
N ILE A 55 1.78 2.17 -6.69
CA ILE A 55 1.06 1.58 -7.82
C ILE A 55 0.61 2.73 -8.71
N GLU A 56 1.03 2.73 -9.97
CA GLU A 56 0.51 3.63 -10.97
C GLU A 56 -0.76 3.02 -11.57
N LEU A 57 -1.92 3.55 -11.18
CA LEU A 57 -3.20 3.09 -11.67
C LEU A 57 -3.47 3.63 -13.07
N GLU A 58 -4.30 2.90 -13.83
CA GLU A 58 -4.92 3.51 -15.01
C GLU A 58 -5.78 4.72 -14.60
N PRO A 59 -5.80 5.81 -15.39
CA PRO A 59 -6.56 7.01 -15.08
C PRO A 59 -8.03 6.72 -14.77
N ALA A 60 -8.68 5.84 -15.54
CA ALA A 60 -10.06 5.45 -15.33
C ALA A 60 -10.30 4.76 -13.97
N THR A 61 -9.34 3.96 -13.50
CA THR A 61 -9.43 3.29 -12.19
C THR A 61 -9.23 4.30 -11.06
N ALA A 62 -8.23 5.18 -11.18
CA ALA A 62 -8.00 6.24 -10.19
C ALA A 62 -9.22 7.16 -10.05
N ASP A 63 -9.83 7.57 -11.17
CA ASP A 63 -11.03 8.41 -11.16
C ASP A 63 -12.25 7.67 -10.60
N ALA A 64 -12.40 6.37 -10.89
CA ALA A 64 -13.44 5.56 -10.28
C ALA A 64 -13.29 5.47 -8.76
N LEU A 65 -12.07 5.28 -8.24
CA LEU A 65 -11.80 5.29 -6.80
C LEU A 65 -12.12 6.64 -6.17
N ARG A 66 -11.71 7.74 -6.82
CA ARG A 66 -12.03 9.11 -6.37
C ARG A 66 -13.53 9.36 -6.30
N ALA A 67 -14.26 9.00 -7.36
CA ALA A 67 -15.71 9.20 -7.43
C ALA A 67 -16.48 8.30 -6.44
N LYS A 68 -16.04 7.05 -6.26
CA LYS A 68 -16.71 6.05 -5.41
C LYS A 68 -16.48 6.29 -3.93
N TYR A 69 -15.26 6.63 -3.53
CA TYR A 69 -14.86 6.71 -2.11
C TYR A 69 -14.64 8.13 -1.59
N VAL A 70 -14.63 9.12 -2.49
CA VAL A 70 -14.48 10.55 -2.19
C VAL A 70 -13.37 10.80 -1.15
N PRO A 71 -12.13 10.33 -1.40
CA PRO A 71 -11.06 10.47 -0.44
C PRO A 71 -10.66 11.94 -0.28
N THR A 72 -10.33 12.32 0.95
CA THR A 72 -10.06 13.72 1.32
C THR A 72 -8.59 13.93 1.66
N PRO A 73 -8.05 15.14 1.42
CA PRO A 73 -6.68 15.46 1.80
C PRO A 73 -6.61 15.61 3.32
N THR A 74 -6.04 14.63 4.02
CA THR A 74 -5.83 14.68 5.47
C THR A 74 -4.50 15.33 5.85
N GLY A 75 -3.62 15.59 4.88
CA GLY A 75 -2.24 16.02 5.11
C GLY A 75 -1.32 14.89 5.57
N GLU A 76 -1.84 13.66 5.63
CA GLU A 76 -1.06 12.49 5.97
C GLU A 76 -0.20 12.07 4.77
N ALA A 77 1.08 11.80 5.04
CA ALA A 77 1.99 11.26 4.06
C ALA A 77 2.24 9.78 4.36
N PRO A 78 2.20 8.89 3.35
CA PRO A 78 2.54 7.49 3.54
C PRO A 78 3.97 7.37 4.04
N LYS A 79 4.14 6.58 5.11
CA LYS A 79 5.44 6.20 5.65
C LYS A 79 5.72 4.76 5.23
N LEU A 80 6.50 4.62 4.17
CA LEU A 80 7.01 3.36 3.66
C LEU A 80 8.44 3.13 4.14
N ASN A 81 8.98 1.95 3.84
CA ASN A 81 10.41 1.66 3.93
C ASN A 81 11.23 2.70 3.14
N GLU A 82 12.39 3.07 3.66
CA GLU A 82 13.29 4.08 3.09
C GLU A 82 13.63 3.87 1.61
N THR A 83 13.61 2.61 1.16
CA THR A 83 13.87 2.25 -0.23
C THR A 83 12.73 2.72 -1.15
N LEU A 84 11.47 2.46 -0.77
CA LEU A 84 10.29 2.89 -1.53
C LEU A 84 9.97 4.37 -1.30
N GLN A 85 10.26 4.91 -0.11
CA GLN A 85 9.94 6.29 0.25
C GLN A 85 10.54 7.31 -0.74
N LYS A 86 11.64 6.96 -1.42
CA LYS A 86 12.30 7.80 -2.44
C LYS A 86 11.47 7.97 -3.72
N ASP A 87 10.64 6.98 -4.03
CA ASP A 87 9.78 6.94 -5.22
C ASP A 87 8.34 7.42 -4.90
N VAL A 88 8.05 7.70 -3.63
CA VAL A 88 6.74 8.22 -3.19
C VAL A 88 6.59 9.67 -3.69
N PRO A 89 5.47 10.01 -4.35
CA PRO A 89 5.23 11.38 -4.80
C PRO A 89 5.11 12.36 -3.63
N ALA A 90 5.34 13.65 -3.88
CA ALA A 90 5.28 14.68 -2.85
C ALA A 90 3.88 14.93 -2.28
N GLY A 91 2.83 14.39 -2.90
CA GLY A 91 1.44 14.64 -2.53
C GLY A 91 0.86 15.95 -3.10
N PRO A 92 -0.30 16.41 -2.58
CA PRO A 92 -0.98 15.88 -1.40
C PRO A 92 -1.71 14.56 -1.66
N PHE A 93 -1.75 13.69 -0.65
CA PHE A 93 -2.44 12.42 -0.68
C PHE A 93 -3.88 12.54 -0.18
N LEU A 94 -4.76 11.78 -0.80
CA LEU A 94 -6.16 11.62 -0.45
C LEU A 94 -6.32 10.26 0.25
N THR A 95 -7.00 10.26 1.39
CA THR A 95 -7.27 9.04 2.18
C THR A 95 -8.75 8.94 2.49
N SER A 96 -9.23 7.71 2.70
CA SER A 96 -10.61 7.45 3.12
C SER A 96 -10.70 6.09 3.78
N VAL A 97 -11.37 6.03 4.93
CA VAL A 97 -11.66 4.76 5.62
C VAL A 97 -12.44 3.80 4.71
N ALA A 98 -13.29 4.32 3.82
CA ALA A 98 -14.04 3.49 2.88
C ALA A 98 -13.14 2.91 1.77
N MET A 99 -12.13 3.68 1.33
CA MET A 99 -11.13 3.22 0.36
C MET A 99 -10.23 2.17 0.99
N ASP A 100 -9.71 2.44 2.20
CA ASP A 100 -8.89 1.49 2.96
C ASP A 100 -9.61 0.16 3.18
N LYS A 101 -10.89 0.21 3.55
CA LYS A 101 -11.70 -1.00 3.73
C LYS A 101 -11.93 -1.75 2.42
N ALA A 102 -12.10 -1.05 1.30
CA ALA A 102 -12.29 -1.70 0.00
C ALA A 102 -11.01 -2.37 -0.53
N LEU A 103 -9.86 -1.77 -0.24
CA LEU A 103 -8.54 -2.32 -0.57
C LEU A 103 -7.99 -3.27 0.50
N SER A 104 -8.72 -3.45 1.61
CA SER A 104 -8.49 -4.52 2.58
C SER A 104 -9.25 -5.78 2.14
N ASN A 105 -8.78 -6.94 2.59
CA ASN A 105 -9.49 -8.21 2.44
C ASN A 105 -9.48 -8.97 3.77
N ASN A 106 -9.91 -10.23 3.78
CA ASN A 106 -10.01 -11.02 5.01
C ASN A 106 -8.65 -11.34 5.65
N ASP A 107 -7.58 -11.32 4.86
CA ASP A 107 -6.23 -11.66 5.31
C ASP A 107 -5.37 -10.38 5.48
N TRP A 108 -5.68 -9.32 4.75
CA TRP A 108 -4.85 -8.11 4.68
C TRP A 108 -5.64 -6.87 5.06
N ARG A 109 -5.13 -6.16 6.08
CA ARG A 109 -5.57 -4.81 6.41
C ARG A 109 -4.72 -3.78 5.66
N SER A 110 -5.35 -3.02 4.79
CA SER A 110 -4.70 -2.02 3.92
C SER A 110 -4.99 -0.59 4.35
N THR A 111 -3.98 0.26 4.28
CA THR A 111 -4.08 1.72 4.34
C THR A 111 -3.59 2.30 3.03
N THR A 112 -4.37 3.22 2.46
CA THR A 112 -4.23 3.66 1.08
C THR A 112 -4.23 5.18 0.96
N TYR A 113 -3.33 5.65 0.10
CA TYR A 113 -3.04 7.05 -0.11
C TYR A 113 -3.01 7.30 -1.61
N LEU A 114 -4.09 7.88 -2.14
CA LEU A 114 -4.16 8.22 -3.56
C LEU A 114 -3.59 9.62 -3.77
N ASP A 115 -2.59 9.77 -4.61
CA ASP A 115 -2.09 11.09 -4.94
C ASP A 115 -3.18 11.92 -5.65
N SER A 116 -3.32 13.18 -5.23
CA SER A 116 -4.35 14.08 -5.78
C SER A 116 -3.98 14.66 -7.14
N ARG A 117 -2.70 14.61 -7.53
CA ARG A 117 -2.16 15.25 -8.75
C ARG A 117 -1.84 14.24 -9.85
N SER A 118 -1.68 12.98 -9.49
CA SER A 118 -1.30 11.87 -10.36
C SER A 118 -2.18 10.65 -10.09
N ASN A 119 -2.05 9.60 -10.90
CA ASN A 119 -2.82 8.36 -10.71
C ASN A 119 -2.06 7.33 -9.86
N THR A 120 -1.16 7.81 -9.00
CA THR A 120 -0.33 6.98 -8.14
C THR A 120 -1.06 6.70 -6.84
N LEU A 121 -1.31 5.42 -6.58
CA LEU A 121 -1.82 4.90 -5.33
C LEU A 121 -0.66 4.33 -4.51
N VAL A 122 -0.43 4.89 -3.34
CA VAL A 122 0.48 4.31 -2.35
C VAL A 122 -0.35 3.48 -1.38
N MET A 123 0.08 2.25 -1.13
CA MET A 123 -0.65 1.29 -0.30
C MET A 123 0.31 0.60 0.67
N ARG A 124 -0.15 0.43 1.90
CA ARG A 124 0.51 -0.37 2.91
C ARG A 124 -0.49 -1.38 3.44
N SER A 125 -0.15 -2.66 3.35
CA SER A 125 -0.98 -3.76 3.81
C SER A 125 -0.22 -4.59 4.82
N VAL A 126 -0.88 -4.97 5.91
CA VAL A 126 -0.36 -5.88 6.91
C VAL A 126 -1.32 -7.05 7.07
N ASP A 127 -0.77 -8.23 7.31
CA ASP A 127 -1.54 -9.44 7.63
C ASP A 127 -2.32 -9.20 8.94
N ASP A 128 -3.63 -9.50 8.99
CA ASP A 128 -4.52 -9.29 10.16
C ASP A 128 -4.83 -10.59 10.92
#